data_AF-A0A7C5E6K7-F1
#
_entry.id   AF-A0A7C5E6K7-F1
#
_cell.length_a   1.000
_cell.length_b   1.000
_cell.length_c   1.000
_cell.angle_alpha   90.00
_cell.angle_beta   90.00
_cell.angle_gamma   90.00
#
_symmetry.space_group_name_H-M   'P 1'
#
loop_
_entity.id
_entity.type
_entity.pdbx_description
1 polymer ?
#
loop_
_entity_poly.entity_id
_entity_poly.type
_entity_poly.pdbx_seq_one_letter_code
_entity_poly.pdbx_strand_id
1 'polypeptide(L)'
;MRNATTKIIRYFRSIFIAMGLVAVSMSFPVRPAQSELVLPTSTGKMSRPAPGMSTDELMKVCFHVLYSKDCRNYKSHGVVHLRSKRGFERTRIYHRSRIILNRPADDLDYKDMVTFSHPQNVKGFTVLSWTYLTPGRDQDVWLWLPSLRKIRRISQNEGDDSFMGSDFTYEEAVSRKWGDETYTLLGEENFPGQESIHNGKTYYKDTPCYVVEASPKREDWYYSKRKVYLEKSTAFRIYDSYFDQMGRNQKTIFVYWKPIEGSELEMEWLLEVADLRSGHNTIIKIEEVKFDVGLKENFFTERTLMRTKW
;
A
#
# COMPACT_ATOMS: atom_id res chain seq x y z
N MET A 1 -6.04 -55.59 50.88
CA MET A 1 -5.49 -56.11 49.60
C MET A 1 -4.29 -55.23 49.25
N ARG A 2 -3.14 -55.87 48.94
CA ARG A 2 -1.76 -55.36 48.83
C ARG A 2 -1.62 -54.33 47.68
N ASN A 3 -1.02 -53.15 47.86
CA ASN A 3 0.41 -52.74 47.90
C ASN A 3 1.21 -52.82 46.57
N ALA A 4 1.76 -51.65 46.20
CA ALA A 4 3.17 -51.36 45.83
C ALA A 4 3.71 -51.52 44.37
N THR A 5 4.06 -50.36 43.78
CA THR A 5 5.38 -49.90 43.26
C THR A 5 6.29 -50.74 42.32
N THR A 6 6.69 -50.08 41.20
CA THR A 6 8.04 -50.01 40.56
C THR A 6 8.68 -51.21 39.82
N LYS A 7 9.09 -51.00 38.54
CA LYS A 7 10.41 -51.32 37.87
C LYS A 7 10.23 -51.31 36.33
N ILE A 8 11.00 -50.60 35.48
CA ILE A 8 12.44 -50.61 35.15
C ILE A 8 12.85 -51.76 34.17
N ILE A 9 13.55 -51.38 33.07
CA ILE A 9 14.61 -52.09 32.27
C ILE A 9 14.28 -52.82 30.93
N ARG A 10 14.82 -52.21 29.85
CA ARG A 10 15.77 -52.69 28.80
C ARG A 10 15.39 -53.66 27.66
N TYR A 11 15.86 -53.21 26.48
CA TYR A 11 16.60 -53.90 25.39
C TYR A 11 15.89 -54.98 24.57
N PHE A 12 15.81 -54.74 23.25
CA PHE A 12 16.28 -55.74 22.28
C PHE A 12 16.94 -55.07 21.08
N ARG A 13 18.10 -55.64 20.72
CA ARG A 13 19.00 -55.29 19.62
C ARG A 13 18.78 -56.32 18.52
N SER A 14 18.79 -55.84 17.27
CA SER A 14 19.27 -56.52 16.06
C SER A 14 18.47 -57.71 15.49
N ILE A 15 18.09 -57.61 14.21
CA ILE A 15 18.49 -58.52 13.12
C ILE A 15 18.28 -57.78 11.78
N PHE A 16 19.34 -57.71 10.97
CA PHE A 16 19.37 -57.29 9.56
C PHE A 16 19.17 -58.54 8.68
N ILE A 17 18.47 -58.40 7.55
CA ILE A 17 18.65 -59.09 6.23
C ILE A 17 17.73 -58.30 5.25
N ALA A 18 18.29 -57.33 4.52
CA ALA A 18 18.76 -57.43 3.13
C ALA A 18 17.63 -57.55 2.10
N MET A 19 17.19 -56.41 1.56
CA MET A 19 16.53 -56.33 0.27
C MET A 19 17.05 -55.06 -0.43
N GLY A 20 17.77 -55.24 -1.54
CA GLY A 20 18.36 -54.16 -2.30
C GLY A 20 17.27 -53.31 -2.96
N LEU A 21 17.22 -52.03 -2.61
CA LEU A 21 16.62 -50.99 -3.44
C LEU A 21 17.73 -50.01 -3.82
N VAL A 22 17.99 -49.90 -5.11
CA VAL A 22 18.77 -48.82 -5.70
C VAL A 22 17.97 -47.53 -5.48
N ALA A 23 18.35 -46.75 -4.46
CA ALA A 23 17.85 -45.40 -4.30
C ALA A 23 18.52 -44.51 -5.35
N VAL A 24 17.83 -44.27 -6.47
CA VAL A 24 18.15 -43.15 -7.34
C VAL A 24 17.82 -41.89 -6.55
N SER A 25 18.83 -41.23 -5.98
CA SER A 25 18.69 -39.89 -5.43
C SER A 25 18.39 -38.95 -6.60
N MET A 26 17.11 -38.68 -6.85
CA MET A 26 16.71 -37.51 -7.62
C MET A 26 17.01 -36.29 -6.76
N SER A 27 18.23 -35.78 -6.88
CA SER A 27 18.60 -34.45 -6.44
C SER A 27 17.82 -33.46 -7.30
N PHE A 28 16.62 -33.06 -6.88
CA PHE A 28 16.02 -31.86 -7.42
C PHE A 28 16.98 -30.71 -7.13
N PRO A 29 17.40 -29.92 -8.14
CA PRO A 29 18.17 -28.72 -7.85
C PRO A 29 17.28 -27.84 -6.97
N VAL A 30 17.66 -27.70 -5.69
CA VAL A 30 17.14 -26.63 -4.84
C VAL A 30 17.53 -25.35 -5.56
N ARG A 31 16.55 -24.71 -6.19
CA ARG A 31 16.71 -23.39 -6.77
C ARG A 31 17.33 -22.52 -5.68
N PRO A 32 18.49 -21.87 -5.91
CA PRO A 32 19.02 -20.97 -4.90
C PRO A 32 17.93 -19.96 -4.57
N ALA A 33 17.64 -19.77 -3.28
CA ALA A 33 16.71 -18.75 -2.83
C ALA A 33 17.14 -17.45 -3.52
N GLN A 34 16.29 -16.92 -4.41
CA GLN A 34 16.53 -15.60 -4.98
C GLN A 34 16.73 -14.67 -3.79
N SER A 35 17.90 -14.03 -3.72
CA SER A 35 18.18 -13.01 -2.73
C SER A 35 17.02 -12.03 -2.75
N GLU A 36 16.34 -11.86 -1.62
CA GLU A 36 15.17 -10.99 -1.55
C GLU A 36 15.55 -9.57 -2.02
N LEU A 37 14.79 -8.99 -2.95
CA LEU A 37 15.04 -7.64 -3.44
C LEU A 37 14.98 -6.63 -2.28
N VAL A 38 16.09 -5.93 -2.02
CA VAL A 38 16.18 -4.85 -1.04
C VAL A 38 16.37 -3.53 -1.79
N LEU A 39 15.43 -2.60 -1.60
CA LEU A 39 15.48 -1.27 -2.19
C LEU A 39 16.04 -0.26 -1.19
N PRO A 40 16.97 0.61 -1.60
CA PRO A 40 17.48 1.65 -0.72
C PRO A 40 16.36 2.67 -0.43
N THR A 41 16.30 3.15 0.81
CA THR A 41 15.34 4.17 1.25
C THR A 41 16.04 5.51 1.43
N SER A 42 15.30 6.60 1.32
CA SER A 42 15.79 7.94 1.68
C SER A 42 17.03 8.40 0.90
N THR A 43 17.17 7.92 -0.34
CA THR A 43 18.24 8.26 -1.28
C THR A 43 18.09 9.65 -1.88
N GLY A 44 16.88 10.20 -1.87
CA GLY A 44 16.54 11.43 -2.62
C GLY A 44 16.39 11.20 -4.13
N LYS A 45 16.49 9.94 -4.59
CA LYS A 45 16.41 9.54 -5.99
C LYS A 45 15.35 8.46 -6.18
N MET A 46 14.44 8.68 -7.12
CA MET A 46 13.34 7.75 -7.37
C MET A 46 13.85 6.37 -7.80
N SER A 47 13.39 5.32 -7.12
CA SER A 47 13.64 3.94 -7.48
C SER A 47 13.00 3.60 -8.83
N ARG A 48 13.68 2.76 -9.61
CA ARG A 48 13.26 2.33 -10.96
C ARG A 48 13.40 0.82 -11.10
N PRO A 49 12.58 0.17 -11.95
CA PRO A 49 12.73 -1.25 -12.23
C PRO A 49 14.06 -1.54 -12.96
N ALA A 50 14.66 -2.69 -12.65
CA ALA A 50 15.81 -3.22 -13.38
C ALA A 50 15.35 -4.24 -14.44
N PRO A 51 16.10 -4.43 -15.54
CA PRO A 51 15.79 -5.46 -16.52
C PRO A 51 15.73 -6.86 -15.89
N GLY A 52 14.75 -7.65 -16.30
CA GLY A 52 14.60 -9.05 -15.86
C GLY A 52 13.97 -9.24 -14.47
N MET A 53 13.50 -8.17 -13.82
CA MET A 53 12.70 -8.30 -12.60
C MET A 53 11.44 -9.14 -12.82
N SER A 54 11.13 -9.99 -11.85
CA SER A 54 9.86 -10.70 -11.75
C SER A 54 8.70 -9.74 -11.48
N THR A 55 7.47 -10.19 -11.73
CA THR A 55 6.23 -9.44 -11.41
C THR A 55 6.19 -8.98 -9.96
N ASP A 56 6.63 -9.86 -9.06
CA ASP A 56 6.62 -9.62 -7.62
C ASP A 56 7.62 -8.52 -7.23
N GLU A 57 8.82 -8.54 -7.82
CA GLU A 57 9.83 -7.48 -7.68
C GLU A 57 9.37 -6.14 -8.25
N LEU A 58 8.72 -6.15 -9.42
CA LEU A 58 8.10 -4.95 -10.02
C LEU A 58 7.04 -4.34 -9.08
N MET A 59 6.19 -5.17 -8.49
CA MET A 59 5.21 -4.71 -7.51
C MET A 59 5.87 -4.21 -6.22
N LYS A 60 6.98 -4.81 -5.78
CA LYS A 60 7.76 -4.32 -4.64
C LYS A 60 8.33 -2.92 -4.92
N VAL A 61 8.84 -2.66 -6.13
CA VAL A 61 9.25 -1.31 -6.58
C VAL A 61 8.04 -0.36 -6.60
N CYS A 62 6.92 -0.77 -7.18
CA CYS A 62 5.69 0.02 -7.22
C CYS A 62 5.25 0.47 -5.81
N PHE A 63 5.21 -0.44 -4.84
CA PHE A 63 4.82 -0.10 -3.46
C PHE A 63 5.86 0.75 -2.73
N HIS A 64 7.16 0.56 -3.02
CA HIS A 64 8.23 1.40 -2.48
C HIS A 64 8.07 2.86 -2.93
N VAL A 65 7.81 3.06 -4.21
CA VAL A 65 7.56 4.37 -4.83
C VAL A 65 6.22 4.97 -4.36
N LEU A 66 5.14 4.18 -4.34
CA LEU A 66 3.81 4.58 -3.87
C LEU A 66 3.87 5.20 -2.47
N TYR A 67 4.70 4.63 -1.59
CA TYR A 67 4.88 5.13 -0.24
C TYR A 67 6.02 6.13 -0.06
N SER A 68 6.56 6.64 -1.18
CA SER A 68 7.61 7.66 -1.24
C SER A 68 8.85 7.27 -0.44
N LYS A 69 9.18 5.98 -0.38
CA LYS A 69 10.28 5.48 0.46
C LYS A 69 11.66 5.98 0.03
N ASP A 70 11.78 6.51 -1.19
CA ASP A 70 13.00 7.15 -1.68
C ASP A 70 13.27 8.52 -1.06
N CYS A 71 12.27 9.19 -0.46
CA CYS A 71 12.48 10.45 0.24
C CYS A 71 12.88 10.23 1.71
N ARG A 72 13.47 11.23 2.37
CA ARG A 72 13.69 11.19 3.83
C ARG A 72 12.44 11.61 4.59
N ASN A 73 11.87 12.74 4.18
CA ASN A 73 10.63 13.26 4.70
C ASN A 73 10.02 14.25 3.70
N TYR A 74 8.72 14.49 3.81
CA TYR A 74 8.07 15.55 3.06
C TYR A 74 6.87 16.12 3.80
N LYS A 75 6.49 17.32 3.39
CA LYS A 75 5.17 17.89 3.61
C LYS A 75 4.49 18.13 2.28
N SER A 76 3.21 17.81 2.20
CA SER A 76 2.38 18.22 1.07
C SER A 76 1.05 18.78 1.55
N HIS A 77 0.40 19.56 0.70
CA HIS A 77 -1.00 19.91 0.88
C HIS A 77 -1.72 19.84 -0.45
N GLY A 78 -3.02 19.65 -0.37
CA GLY A 78 -3.84 19.41 -1.53
C GLY A 78 -5.33 19.44 -1.23
N VAL A 79 -6.10 19.15 -2.27
CA VAL A 79 -7.56 19.22 -2.25
C VAL A 79 -8.13 17.84 -2.60
N VAL A 80 -9.17 17.45 -1.86
CA VAL A 80 -10.01 16.29 -2.17
C VAL A 80 -11.36 16.80 -2.65
N HIS A 81 -11.80 16.39 -3.83
CA HIS A 81 -13.15 16.62 -4.35
C HIS A 81 -13.94 15.31 -4.26
N LEU A 82 -15.12 15.36 -3.64
CA LEU A 82 -16.05 14.24 -3.53
C LEU A 82 -17.28 14.61 -4.36
N ARG A 83 -17.53 13.89 -5.46
CA ARG A 83 -18.60 14.20 -6.40
C ARG A 83 -19.60 13.06 -6.46
N SER A 84 -20.87 13.42 -6.31
CA SER A 84 -21.98 12.48 -6.55
C SER A 84 -22.24 12.31 -8.05
N LYS A 85 -23.01 11.27 -8.40
CA LYS A 85 -23.47 11.02 -9.77
C LYS A 85 -24.23 12.19 -10.40
N ARG A 86 -24.90 13.01 -9.56
CA ARG A 86 -25.69 14.17 -10.00
C ARG A 86 -24.89 15.49 -10.04
N GLY A 87 -23.57 15.42 -9.84
CA GLY A 87 -22.68 16.58 -9.91
C GLY A 87 -22.56 17.39 -8.61
N PHE A 88 -23.26 17.02 -7.54
CA PHE A 88 -23.03 17.65 -6.23
C PHE A 88 -21.62 17.35 -5.74
N GLU A 89 -20.86 18.39 -5.40
CA GLU A 89 -19.46 18.32 -5.01
C GLU A 89 -19.25 18.82 -3.57
N ARG A 90 -18.40 18.10 -2.82
CA ARG A 90 -17.81 18.57 -1.55
C ARG A 90 -16.30 18.60 -1.69
N THR A 91 -15.67 19.66 -1.19
CA THR A 91 -14.22 19.76 -1.18
C THR A 91 -13.68 19.59 0.24
N ARG A 92 -12.43 19.15 0.35
CA ARG A 92 -11.65 19.15 1.59
C ARG A 92 -10.22 19.56 1.30
N ILE A 93 -9.62 20.33 2.20
CA ILE A 93 -8.18 20.65 2.13
C ILE A 93 -7.47 19.78 3.15
N TYR A 94 -6.40 19.11 2.73
CA TYR A 94 -5.57 18.27 3.58
C TYR A 94 -4.11 18.71 3.58
N HIS A 95 -3.44 18.43 4.68
CA HIS A 95 -2.00 18.55 4.85
C HIS A 95 -1.44 17.19 5.24
N ARG A 96 -0.42 16.73 4.54
CA ARG A 96 0.29 15.50 4.84
C ARG A 96 1.71 15.81 5.30
N SER A 97 2.17 15.07 6.30
CA SER A 97 3.57 15.00 6.69
C SER A 97 3.97 13.53 6.74
N ARG A 98 5.13 13.19 6.19
CA ARG A 98 5.68 11.82 6.24
C ARG A 98 7.15 11.86 6.60
N ILE A 99 7.59 10.88 7.39
CA ILE A 99 9.01 10.60 7.66
C ILE A 99 9.30 9.13 7.41
N ILE A 100 10.33 8.86 6.60
CA ILE A 100 10.85 7.51 6.37
C ILE A 100 11.91 7.24 7.44
N LEU A 101 11.78 6.11 8.13
CA LEU A 101 12.66 5.73 9.25
C LEU A 101 13.55 4.56 8.86
N ASN A 102 12.99 3.55 8.18
CA ASN A 102 13.64 2.29 7.81
C ASN A 102 14.57 1.79 8.93
N ARG A 103 14.02 1.65 10.15
CA ARG A 103 14.74 1.42 11.39
C ARG A 103 14.43 0.02 11.94
N PRO A 104 15.31 -0.97 11.71
CA PRO A 104 15.11 -2.33 12.22
C PRO A 104 15.06 -2.44 13.75
N ALA A 105 15.73 -1.54 14.48
CA ALA A 105 15.85 -1.60 15.93
C ALA A 105 14.51 -1.60 16.69
N ASP A 106 13.48 -0.97 16.12
CA ASP A 106 12.12 -0.93 16.64
C ASP A 106 11.07 -1.27 15.56
N ASP A 107 11.51 -1.92 14.49
CA ASP A 107 10.69 -2.41 13.38
C ASP A 107 9.90 -1.31 12.65
N LEU A 108 10.31 -0.04 12.71
CA LEU A 108 9.59 1.07 12.08
C LEU A 108 10.08 1.34 10.65
N ASP A 109 9.14 1.30 9.71
CA ASP A 109 9.37 1.61 8.30
C ASP A 109 9.18 3.11 8.04
N TYR A 110 7.98 3.65 8.31
CA TYR A 110 7.69 5.07 8.20
C TYR A 110 6.54 5.48 9.12
N LYS A 111 6.43 6.80 9.35
CA LYS A 111 5.28 7.41 10.01
C LYS A 111 4.66 8.47 9.12
N ASP A 112 3.34 8.53 9.11
CA ASP A 112 2.58 9.42 8.24
C ASP A 112 1.46 10.11 9.03
N MET A 113 1.19 11.37 8.70
CA MET A 113 0.12 12.13 9.33
C MET A 113 -0.61 12.98 8.31
N VAL A 114 -1.92 12.76 8.16
CA VAL A 114 -2.80 13.48 7.25
C VAL A 114 -3.82 14.26 8.08
N THR A 115 -3.85 15.58 7.95
CA THR A 115 -4.76 16.47 8.69
C THR A 115 -5.64 17.25 7.73
N PHE A 116 -6.94 17.29 7.97
CA PHE A 116 -7.88 18.08 7.19
C PHE A 116 -8.07 19.46 7.83
N SER A 117 -7.90 20.54 7.06
CA SER A 117 -8.01 21.92 7.54
C SER A 117 -9.30 22.62 7.12
N HIS A 118 -9.98 22.09 6.10
CA HIS A 118 -11.23 22.64 5.57
C HIS A 118 -12.10 21.50 5.00
N PRO A 119 -13.44 21.61 5.01
CA PRO A 119 -14.30 22.63 5.65
C PRO A 119 -14.34 22.55 7.17
N GLN A 120 -15.00 23.52 7.81
CA GLN A 120 -15.03 23.68 9.28
C GLN A 120 -15.49 22.41 10.03
N ASN A 121 -16.39 21.61 9.44
CA ASN A 121 -16.90 20.37 10.05
C ASN A 121 -15.90 19.20 10.03
N VAL A 122 -14.85 19.26 9.19
CA VAL A 122 -13.75 18.28 9.19
C VAL A 122 -12.44 18.89 9.66
N LYS A 123 -12.44 20.18 10.01
CA LYS A 123 -11.26 20.92 10.44
C LYS A 123 -10.65 20.28 11.68
N GLY A 124 -9.39 19.89 11.55
CA GLY A 124 -8.62 19.21 12.56
C GLY A 124 -8.86 17.71 12.64
N PHE A 125 -9.63 17.09 11.73
CA PHE A 125 -9.61 15.64 11.64
C PHE A 125 -8.22 15.19 11.18
N THR A 126 -7.60 14.27 11.92
CA THR A 126 -6.25 13.81 11.61
C THR A 126 -6.16 12.29 11.65
N VAL A 127 -5.49 11.72 10.65
CA VAL A 127 -5.05 10.33 10.62
C VAL A 127 -3.56 10.30 10.91
N LEU A 128 -3.14 9.51 11.89
CA LEU A 128 -1.75 9.15 12.16
C LEU A 128 -1.59 7.66 11.86
N SER A 129 -0.57 7.29 11.11
CA SER A 129 -0.21 5.88 10.91
C SER A 129 1.26 5.62 11.18
N TRP A 130 1.53 4.50 11.84
CA TRP A 130 2.86 3.94 12.03
C TRP A 130 2.94 2.62 11.27
N THR A 131 3.89 2.55 10.34
CA THR A 131 4.11 1.39 9.48
C THR A 131 5.37 0.67 9.91
N TYR A 132 5.33 -0.66 9.81
CA TYR A 132 6.38 -1.54 10.28
C TYR A 132 7.09 -2.25 9.12
N LEU A 133 8.35 -2.62 9.34
CA LEU A 133 9.18 -3.32 8.34
C LEU A 133 8.74 -4.77 8.16
N THR A 134 8.36 -5.42 9.25
CA THR A 134 7.92 -6.82 9.28
C THR A 134 6.73 -7.05 8.35
N PRO A 135 6.87 -7.89 7.31
CA PRO A 135 5.75 -8.27 6.45
C PRO A 135 4.61 -8.89 7.26
N GLY A 136 3.38 -8.49 6.97
CA GLY A 136 2.18 -8.99 7.64
C GLY A 136 1.91 -8.42 9.04
N ARG A 137 2.82 -7.63 9.63
CA ARG A 137 2.54 -6.93 10.89
C ARG A 137 1.61 -5.75 10.65
N ASP A 138 0.46 -5.71 11.32
CA ASP A 138 -0.52 -4.62 11.23
C ASP A 138 0.08 -3.24 11.50
N GLN A 139 -0.37 -2.24 10.74
CA GLN A 139 -0.02 -0.85 11.03
C GLN A 139 -0.87 -0.35 12.20
N ASP A 140 -0.31 0.53 13.02
CA ASP A 140 -1.13 1.27 13.97
C ASP A 140 -1.70 2.50 13.28
N VAL A 141 -3.03 2.65 13.31
CA VAL A 141 -3.73 3.79 12.73
C VAL A 141 -4.60 4.44 13.80
N TRP A 142 -4.40 5.74 14.01
CA TRP A 142 -5.17 6.56 14.94
C TRP A 142 -5.91 7.65 14.19
N LEU A 143 -7.20 7.77 14.48
CA LEU A 143 -8.06 8.86 14.04
C LEU A 143 -8.31 9.82 15.20
N TRP A 144 -7.93 11.07 15.01
CA TRP A 144 -8.33 12.15 15.89
C TRP A 144 -9.63 12.79 15.40
N LEU A 145 -10.64 12.74 16.26
CA LEU A 145 -11.97 13.26 16.01
C LEU A 145 -12.12 14.58 16.80
N PRO A 146 -11.91 15.76 16.16
CA PRO A 146 -11.83 17.04 16.87
C PRO A 146 -13.15 17.41 17.57
N SER A 147 -14.30 17.07 16.96
CA SER A 147 -15.63 17.30 17.53
C SER A 147 -15.88 16.51 18.81
N LEU A 148 -15.25 15.33 18.95
CA LEU A 148 -15.39 14.46 20.11
C LEU A 148 -14.22 14.59 21.09
N ARG A 149 -13.13 15.27 20.67
CA ARG A 149 -11.84 15.29 21.37
C ARG A 149 -11.35 13.89 21.74
N LYS A 150 -11.54 12.93 20.84
CA LYS A 150 -11.21 11.52 21.05
C LYS A 150 -10.27 11.01 19.98
N ILE A 151 -9.39 10.10 20.41
CA ILE A 151 -8.60 9.25 19.54
C ILE A 151 -9.34 7.91 19.41
N ARG A 152 -9.58 7.47 18.17
CA ARG A 152 -10.05 6.12 17.84
C ARG A 152 -8.93 5.37 17.13
N ARG A 153 -8.65 4.13 17.53
CA ARG A 153 -7.78 3.23 16.76
C ARG A 153 -8.62 2.51 15.71
N ILE A 154 -8.06 2.34 14.52
CA ILE A 154 -8.67 1.55 13.44
C ILE A 154 -7.90 0.24 13.33
N SER A 155 -8.63 -0.87 13.37
CA SER A 155 -8.08 -2.20 13.15
C SER A 155 -8.03 -2.49 11.65
N GLN A 156 -7.14 -3.41 11.22
CA GLN A 156 -7.06 -3.79 9.80
C GLN A 156 -8.33 -4.46 9.26
N ASN A 157 -9.19 -4.99 10.13
CA ASN A 157 -10.46 -5.59 9.74
C ASN A 157 -11.50 -4.54 9.32
N GLU A 158 -11.30 -3.27 9.66
CA GLU A 158 -12.12 -2.14 9.22
C GLU A 158 -11.51 -1.46 7.97
N GLY A 159 -10.60 -2.15 7.27
CA GLY A 159 -9.85 -1.60 6.15
C GLY A 159 -10.69 -1.36 4.89
N ASP A 160 -11.81 -2.06 4.73
CA ASP A 160 -12.70 -2.00 3.57
C ASP A 160 -13.75 -0.87 3.65
N ASP A 161 -13.91 -0.26 4.83
CA ASP A 161 -14.81 0.88 5.04
C ASP A 161 -14.38 2.11 4.23
N SER A 162 -15.37 2.91 3.81
CA SER A 162 -15.14 4.18 3.11
C SER A 162 -14.32 5.15 3.96
N PHE A 163 -13.23 5.64 3.38
CA PHE A 163 -12.36 6.64 3.99
C PHE A 163 -13.06 7.99 3.99
N MET A 164 -13.67 8.32 5.13
CA MET A 164 -14.35 9.59 5.38
C MET A 164 -15.42 9.95 4.33
N GLY A 165 -16.15 8.98 3.80
CA GLY A 165 -17.19 9.23 2.78
C GLY A 165 -16.64 9.54 1.39
N SER A 166 -15.39 9.15 1.12
CA SER A 166 -14.81 9.10 -0.22
C SER A 166 -14.99 7.72 -0.85
N ASP A 167 -14.64 7.62 -2.13
CA ASP A 167 -14.65 6.35 -2.86
C ASP A 167 -13.40 5.50 -2.57
N PHE A 168 -12.46 6.01 -1.77
CA PHE A 168 -11.36 5.21 -1.21
C PHE A 168 -11.81 4.41 0.00
N THR A 169 -11.23 3.22 0.19
CA THR A 169 -11.26 2.49 1.46
C THR A 169 -10.14 2.96 2.39
N TYR A 170 -10.22 2.65 3.69
CA TYR A 170 -9.11 2.90 4.63
C TYR A 170 -7.82 2.21 4.19
N GLU A 171 -7.94 0.99 3.67
CA GLU A 171 -6.82 0.21 3.18
C GLU A 171 -6.14 0.89 1.97
N GLU A 172 -6.93 1.36 1.01
CA GLU A 172 -6.42 2.09 -0.16
C GLU A 172 -5.75 3.42 0.22
N ALA A 173 -6.28 4.12 1.22
CA ALA A 173 -5.78 5.44 1.62
C ALA A 173 -4.57 5.37 2.58
N VAL A 174 -4.47 4.33 3.40
CA VAL A 174 -3.57 4.32 4.56
C VAL A 174 -2.71 3.06 4.66
N SER A 175 -3.26 1.87 4.43
CA SER A 175 -2.68 0.65 5.02
C SER A 175 -2.32 -0.51 4.11
N ARG A 176 -2.63 -0.47 2.81
CA ARG A 176 -2.31 -1.58 1.88
C ARG A 176 -0.81 -1.84 1.82
N LYS A 177 -0.38 -3.10 1.81
CA LYS A 177 1.03 -3.48 1.68
C LYS A 177 1.24 -4.36 0.48
N TRP A 178 2.47 -4.34 -0.03
CA TRP A 178 2.91 -5.29 -1.06
C TRP A 178 2.63 -6.75 -0.65
N GLY A 179 2.79 -7.08 0.64
CA GLY A 179 2.58 -8.44 1.13
C GLY A 179 1.12 -8.90 1.23
N ASP A 180 0.14 -8.01 1.08
CA ASP A 180 -1.28 -8.32 1.30
C ASP A 180 -1.93 -9.06 0.11
N GLU A 181 -1.26 -9.07 -1.04
CA GLU A 181 -1.75 -9.63 -2.29
C GLU A 181 -0.72 -10.61 -2.91
N THR A 182 -1.20 -11.42 -3.86
CA THR A 182 -0.37 -12.17 -4.80
C THR A 182 -0.46 -11.51 -6.18
N TYR A 183 0.61 -11.64 -6.97
CA TYR A 183 0.75 -10.91 -8.24
C TYR A 183 1.02 -11.87 -9.39
N THR A 184 0.23 -11.75 -10.46
CA THR A 184 0.38 -12.53 -11.68
C THR A 184 0.49 -11.59 -12.88
N LEU A 185 1.52 -11.78 -13.71
CA LEU A 185 1.63 -11.02 -14.96
C LEU A 185 0.62 -11.58 -15.96
N LEU A 186 -0.31 -10.74 -16.39
CA LEU A 186 -1.27 -11.07 -17.46
C LEU A 186 -0.65 -10.86 -18.84
N GLY A 187 0.26 -9.90 -18.95
CA GLY A 187 0.96 -9.61 -20.19
C GLY A 187 1.51 -8.18 -20.23
N GLU A 188 1.82 -7.74 -21.43
CA GLU A 188 2.31 -6.40 -21.71
C GLU A 188 1.42 -5.75 -22.78
N GLU A 189 0.99 -4.52 -22.55
CA GLU A 189 0.19 -3.78 -23.52
C GLU A 189 0.46 -2.28 -23.43
N ASN A 190 0.18 -1.55 -24.51
CA ASN A 190 0.17 -0.09 -24.47
C ASN A 190 -1.13 0.37 -23.81
N PHE A 191 -1.03 1.19 -22.78
CA PHE A 191 -2.20 1.73 -22.09
C PHE A 191 -3.00 2.60 -23.06
N PRO A 192 -4.33 2.38 -23.22
CA PRO A 192 -5.16 3.12 -24.17
C PRO A 192 -5.24 4.63 -23.86
N GLY A 193 -4.86 5.01 -22.64
CA GLY A 193 -4.98 6.35 -22.10
C GLY A 193 -6.22 6.51 -21.23
N GLN A 194 -6.16 7.47 -20.32
CA GLN A 194 -7.27 7.81 -19.43
C GLN A 194 -7.61 9.29 -19.59
N GLU A 195 -8.86 9.59 -19.94
CA GLU A 195 -9.39 10.95 -19.84
C GLU A 195 -9.67 11.29 -18.38
N SER A 196 -9.03 12.33 -17.87
CA SER A 196 -9.17 12.75 -16.48
C SER A 196 -10.57 13.28 -16.22
N ILE A 197 -11.23 12.75 -15.20
CA ILE A 197 -12.56 13.23 -14.76
C ILE A 197 -12.48 14.61 -14.08
N HIS A 198 -11.28 15.05 -13.70
CA HIS A 198 -11.06 16.38 -13.13
C HIS A 198 -10.95 17.47 -14.20
N ASN A 199 -10.19 17.22 -15.28
CA ASN A 199 -9.79 18.28 -16.22
C ASN A 199 -10.00 17.96 -17.72
N GLY A 200 -10.54 16.78 -18.06
CA GLY A 200 -10.82 16.37 -19.44
C GLY A 200 -9.59 16.09 -20.30
N LYS A 201 -8.38 16.15 -19.75
CA LYS A 201 -7.14 15.82 -20.48
C LYS A 201 -6.95 14.30 -20.52
N THR A 202 -6.52 13.79 -21.66
CA THR A 202 -6.08 12.40 -21.79
C THR A 202 -4.62 12.24 -21.34
N TYR A 203 -4.37 11.30 -20.43
CA TYR A 203 -3.05 10.95 -19.91
C TYR A 203 -2.62 9.55 -20.34
N TYR A 204 -1.31 9.34 -20.45
CA TYR A 204 -0.65 8.04 -20.70
C TYR A 204 -1.13 7.26 -21.93
N LYS A 205 -1.69 7.94 -22.93
CA LYS A 205 -2.05 7.30 -24.19
C LYS A 205 -0.82 6.63 -24.80
N ASP A 206 -0.99 5.38 -25.23
CA ASP A 206 0.04 4.54 -25.85
C ASP A 206 1.26 4.27 -24.96
N THR A 207 1.12 4.39 -23.63
CA THR A 207 2.23 4.16 -22.68
C THR A 207 2.50 2.67 -22.47
N PRO A 208 3.72 2.15 -22.71
CA PRO A 208 4.03 0.74 -22.52
C PRO A 208 3.90 0.31 -21.06
N CYS A 209 3.05 -0.68 -20.80
CA CYS A 209 2.77 -1.16 -19.45
C CYS A 209 2.96 -2.67 -19.30
N TYR A 210 3.32 -3.08 -18.10
CA TYR A 210 3.00 -4.41 -17.59
C TYR A 210 1.57 -4.40 -17.08
N VAL A 211 0.84 -5.48 -17.35
CA VAL A 211 -0.51 -5.70 -16.87
C VAL A 211 -0.46 -6.79 -15.81
N VAL A 212 -0.76 -6.41 -14.57
CA VAL A 212 -0.66 -7.30 -13.41
C VAL A 212 -2.04 -7.55 -12.83
N GLU A 213 -2.37 -8.82 -12.61
CA GLU A 213 -3.48 -9.19 -11.72
C GLU A 213 -2.95 -9.25 -10.29
N ALA A 214 -3.55 -8.48 -9.38
CA ALA A 214 -3.30 -8.58 -7.96
C ALA A 214 -4.53 -9.16 -7.26
N SER A 215 -4.35 -10.22 -6.49
CA SER A 215 -5.42 -10.93 -5.79
C SER A 215 -5.15 -10.87 -4.28
N PRO A 216 -6.15 -10.49 -3.45
CA PRO A 216 -5.97 -10.41 -2.01
C PRO A 216 -5.67 -11.80 -1.42
N LYS A 217 -4.80 -11.85 -0.42
CA LYS A 217 -4.53 -13.09 0.34
C LYS A 217 -5.59 -13.40 1.39
N ARG A 218 -6.42 -12.41 1.73
CA ARG A 218 -7.51 -12.55 2.69
C ARG A 218 -8.73 -13.14 1.99
N GLU A 219 -9.39 -14.07 2.66
CA GLU A 219 -10.68 -14.59 2.23
C GLU A 219 -11.76 -13.50 2.38
N ASP A 220 -12.82 -13.59 1.58
CA ASP A 220 -14.01 -12.72 1.64
C ASP A 220 -13.72 -11.21 1.61
N TRP A 221 -12.81 -10.77 0.75
CA TRP A 221 -12.44 -9.37 0.60
C TRP A 221 -13.39 -8.57 -0.32
N TYR A 222 -13.42 -7.24 -0.17
CA TYR A 222 -14.32 -6.33 -0.92
C TYR A 222 -14.06 -6.29 -2.43
N TYR A 223 -12.97 -6.89 -2.90
CA TYR A 223 -12.70 -7.19 -4.30
C TYR A 223 -12.14 -8.61 -4.43
N SER A 224 -12.40 -9.26 -5.55
CA SER A 224 -11.82 -10.57 -5.88
C SER A 224 -10.42 -10.44 -6.45
N LYS A 225 -10.18 -9.37 -7.23
CA LYS A 225 -8.90 -9.04 -7.83
C LYS A 225 -8.89 -7.59 -8.32
N ARG A 226 -7.70 -7.07 -8.59
CA ARG A 226 -7.50 -5.83 -9.33
C ARG A 226 -6.55 -6.03 -10.51
N LYS A 227 -6.87 -5.41 -11.65
CA LYS A 227 -5.98 -5.29 -12.81
C LYS A 227 -5.20 -3.99 -12.67
N VAL A 228 -3.89 -4.08 -12.56
CA VAL A 228 -2.95 -2.98 -12.33
C VAL A 228 -2.13 -2.74 -13.59
N TYR A 229 -2.10 -1.49 -14.06
CA TYR A 229 -1.21 -1.04 -15.13
C TYR A 229 0.03 -0.41 -14.50
N LEU A 230 1.19 -1.04 -14.72
CA LEU A 230 2.49 -0.53 -14.33
C LEU A 230 3.25 -0.02 -15.55
N GLU A 231 3.58 1.27 -15.60
CA GLU A 231 4.46 1.81 -16.64
C GLU A 231 5.83 1.11 -16.60
N LYS A 232 6.29 0.58 -17.75
CA LYS A 232 7.49 -0.27 -17.80
C LYS A 232 8.78 0.41 -17.35
N SER A 233 8.96 1.69 -17.67
CA SER A 233 10.19 2.46 -17.40
C SER A 233 10.35 2.81 -15.92
N THR A 234 9.24 2.92 -15.19
CA THR A 234 9.20 3.51 -13.84
C THR A 234 8.63 2.56 -12.79
N ALA A 235 7.93 1.50 -13.21
CA ALA A 235 7.05 0.68 -12.38
C ALA A 235 5.97 1.49 -11.65
N PHE A 236 5.63 2.67 -12.17
CA PHE A 236 4.53 3.47 -11.64
C PHE A 236 3.21 2.81 -11.95
N ARG A 237 2.41 2.60 -10.91
CA ARG A 237 0.98 2.31 -11.06
C ARG A 237 0.29 3.55 -11.59
N ILE A 238 -0.24 3.47 -12.81
CA ILE A 238 -0.96 4.56 -13.47
C ILE A 238 -2.48 4.33 -13.51
N TYR A 239 -2.92 3.07 -13.41
CA TYR A 239 -4.34 2.72 -13.46
C TYR A 239 -4.63 1.36 -12.80
N ASP A 240 -5.68 1.31 -12.00
CA ASP A 240 -6.25 0.08 -11.43
C ASP A 240 -7.72 -0.08 -11.85
N SER A 241 -8.15 -1.33 -12.09
CA SER A 241 -9.56 -1.73 -12.13
C SER A 241 -9.83 -2.79 -11.08
N TYR A 242 -10.86 -2.61 -10.25
CA TYR A 242 -11.22 -3.50 -9.15
C TYR A 242 -12.45 -4.31 -9.52
N PHE A 243 -12.36 -5.63 -9.36
CA PHE A 243 -13.43 -6.56 -9.72
C PHE A 243 -14.07 -7.15 -8.47
N ASP A 244 -15.39 -7.32 -8.48
CA ASP A 244 -16.11 -8.02 -7.43
C ASP A 244 -16.02 -9.55 -7.59
N GLN A 245 -16.63 -10.30 -6.67
CA GLN A 245 -16.65 -11.78 -6.70
C GLN A 245 -17.39 -12.36 -7.91
N MET A 246 -18.19 -11.56 -8.62
CA MET A 246 -18.87 -11.93 -9.86
C MET A 246 -18.08 -11.54 -11.11
N GLY A 247 -16.87 -10.96 -10.95
CA GLY A 247 -16.03 -10.50 -12.06
C GLY A 247 -16.47 -9.17 -12.68
N ARG A 248 -17.35 -8.40 -12.03
CA ARG A 248 -17.78 -7.08 -12.52
C ARG A 248 -16.80 -6.02 -12.05
N ASN A 249 -16.36 -5.15 -12.96
CA ASN A 249 -15.55 -3.98 -12.59
C ASN A 249 -16.43 -3.00 -11.80
N GLN A 250 -16.08 -2.77 -10.54
CA GLN A 250 -16.84 -1.93 -9.62
C GLN A 250 -16.20 -0.58 -9.35
N LYS A 251 -14.89 -0.45 -9.56
CA LYS A 251 -14.15 0.77 -9.23
C LYS A 251 -12.89 0.86 -10.10
N THR A 252 -12.55 2.07 -10.50
CA THR A 252 -11.25 2.36 -11.12
C THR A 252 -10.49 3.40 -10.32
N ILE A 253 -9.16 3.30 -10.32
CA ILE A 253 -8.27 4.31 -9.73
C ILE A 253 -7.24 4.71 -10.78
N PHE A 254 -7.29 5.96 -11.21
CA PHE A 254 -6.30 6.57 -12.08
C PHE A 254 -5.29 7.38 -11.25
N VAL A 255 -4.02 7.34 -11.64
CA VAL A 255 -2.95 8.08 -10.98
C VAL A 255 -2.09 8.78 -12.04
N TYR A 256 -1.95 10.09 -11.91
CA TYR A 256 -0.99 10.89 -12.66
C TYR A 256 0.20 11.26 -11.78
N TRP A 257 1.37 10.78 -12.19
CA TRP A 257 2.67 11.08 -11.62
C TRP A 257 3.27 12.33 -12.26
N LYS A 258 3.85 13.20 -11.42
CA LYS A 258 4.50 14.44 -11.85
C LYS A 258 5.91 14.55 -11.27
N PRO A 259 6.93 14.85 -12.09
CA PRO A 259 8.24 15.25 -11.61
C PRO A 259 8.17 16.50 -10.73
N ILE A 260 8.92 16.51 -9.64
CA ILE A 260 8.99 17.66 -8.73
C ILE A 260 10.23 18.47 -9.05
N GLU A 261 10.01 19.74 -9.41
CA GLU A 261 11.06 20.70 -9.75
C GLU A 261 12.11 20.81 -8.63
N GLY A 262 13.39 20.77 -9.02
CA GLY A 262 14.50 20.81 -8.07
C GLY A 262 14.75 19.51 -7.30
N SER A 263 14.15 18.38 -7.72
CA SER A 263 14.39 17.06 -7.11
C SER A 263 14.52 15.95 -8.15
N GLU A 264 15.09 14.80 -7.76
CA GLU A 264 15.06 13.54 -8.54
C GLU A 264 13.83 12.67 -8.22
N LEU A 265 12.80 13.26 -7.62
CA LEU A 265 11.58 12.57 -7.17
C LEU A 265 10.37 12.97 -8.02
N GLU A 266 9.41 12.06 -8.09
CA GLU A 266 8.09 12.28 -8.66
C GLU A 266 7.02 11.95 -7.61
N MET A 267 5.82 12.51 -7.77
CA MET A 267 4.70 12.29 -6.85
C MET A 267 3.40 11.98 -7.59
N GLU A 268 2.52 11.21 -6.95
CA GLU A 268 1.11 11.03 -7.35
C GLU A 268 0.37 12.38 -7.25
N TRP A 269 0.47 13.19 -8.30
CA TRP A 269 0.02 14.58 -8.30
C TRP A 269 -1.50 14.70 -8.40
N LEU A 270 -2.13 13.74 -9.07
CA LEU A 270 -3.57 13.64 -9.24
C LEU A 270 -3.97 12.17 -9.14
N LEU A 271 -4.90 11.86 -8.25
CA LEU A 271 -5.55 10.56 -8.14
C LEU A 271 -7.04 10.73 -8.39
N GLU A 272 -7.62 9.85 -9.18
CA GLU A 272 -9.04 9.88 -9.51
C GLU A 272 -9.64 8.50 -9.31
N VAL A 273 -10.65 8.41 -8.45
CA VAL A 273 -11.42 7.19 -8.20
C VAL A 273 -12.79 7.36 -8.81
N ALA A 274 -13.22 6.38 -9.60
CA ALA A 274 -14.60 6.28 -10.04
C ALA A 274 -15.23 5.01 -9.46
N ASP A 275 -16.27 5.15 -8.64
CA ASP A 275 -17.11 4.03 -8.22
C ASP A 275 -18.18 3.79 -9.28
N LEU A 276 -18.03 2.70 -10.03
CA LEU A 276 -18.89 2.34 -11.16
C LEU A 276 -20.27 1.84 -10.71
N ARG A 277 -20.43 1.51 -9.42
CA ARG A 277 -21.71 1.04 -8.86
C ARG A 277 -22.61 2.22 -8.52
N SER A 278 -22.06 3.22 -7.83
CA SER A 278 -22.80 4.41 -7.39
C SER A 278 -22.78 5.54 -8.42
N GLY A 279 -21.76 5.58 -9.29
CA GLY A 279 -21.47 6.70 -10.17
C GLY A 279 -20.84 7.90 -9.44
N HIS A 280 -20.41 7.72 -8.20
CA HIS A 280 -19.63 8.70 -7.46
C HIS A 280 -18.18 8.70 -7.91
N ASN A 281 -17.49 9.80 -7.65
CA ASN A 281 -16.05 9.87 -7.85
C ASN A 281 -15.37 10.75 -6.81
N THR A 282 -14.11 10.42 -6.55
CA THR A 282 -13.23 11.12 -5.64
C THR A 282 -11.98 11.53 -6.39
N ILE A 283 -11.60 12.80 -6.29
CA ILE A 283 -10.39 13.34 -6.91
C ILE A 283 -9.49 13.88 -5.81
N ILE A 284 -8.26 13.40 -5.73
CA ILE A 284 -7.21 13.95 -4.84
C ILE A 284 -6.18 14.64 -5.71
N LYS A 285 -5.91 15.92 -5.42
CA LYS A 285 -4.92 16.72 -6.13
C LYS A 285 -3.92 17.28 -5.15
N ILE A 286 -2.64 17.04 -5.38
CA ILE A 286 -1.55 17.74 -4.69
C ILE A 286 -1.42 19.14 -5.29
N GLU A 287 -1.35 20.15 -4.42
CA GLU A 287 -1.07 21.53 -4.83
C GLU A 287 0.39 21.90 -4.61
N GLU A 288 0.98 21.41 -3.52
CA GLU A 288 2.37 21.67 -3.16
C GLU A 288 2.97 20.46 -2.45
N VAL A 289 4.25 20.20 -2.70
CA VAL A 289 5.07 19.25 -1.95
C VAL A 289 6.46 19.84 -1.71
N LYS A 290 6.99 19.61 -0.51
CA LYS A 290 8.35 19.99 -0.12
C LYS A 290 9.02 18.80 0.54
N PHE A 291 10.16 18.40 0.01
CA PHE A 291 11.02 17.36 0.57
C PHE A 291 12.02 17.96 1.58
N ASP A 292 12.58 17.10 2.42
CA ASP A 292 13.71 17.43 3.31
C ASP A 292 13.47 18.64 4.24
N VAL A 293 12.23 18.81 4.70
CA VAL A 293 11.78 19.94 5.52
C VAL A 293 12.11 19.82 7.01
N GLY A 294 13.09 18.98 7.38
CA GLY A 294 13.54 18.81 8.76
C GLY A 294 12.47 18.28 9.72
N LEU A 295 11.54 17.45 9.24
CA LEU A 295 10.53 16.80 10.09
C LEU A 295 11.20 15.94 11.17
N LYS A 296 10.70 16.07 12.40
CA LYS A 296 11.16 15.28 13.55
C LYS A 296 10.17 14.17 13.85
N GLU A 297 10.67 12.98 14.19
CA GLU A 297 9.82 11.83 14.49
C GLU A 297 8.82 12.09 15.64
N ASN A 298 9.20 12.90 16.63
CA ASN A 298 8.33 13.25 17.76
C ASN A 298 7.08 14.06 17.38
N PHE A 299 6.97 14.52 16.13
CA PHE A 299 5.75 15.08 15.56
C PHE A 299 4.67 14.00 15.37
N PHE A 300 5.06 12.74 15.14
CA PHE A 300 4.17 11.63 14.80
C PHE A 300 3.74 10.85 16.04
N THR A 301 2.99 11.50 16.94
CA THR A 301 2.54 10.90 18.21
C THR A 301 1.08 11.19 18.50
N GLU A 302 0.42 10.32 19.27
CA GLU A 302 -0.94 10.55 19.78
C GLU A 302 -1.07 11.90 20.52
N ARG A 303 0.00 12.32 21.22
CA ARG A 303 0.03 13.60 21.93
C ARG A 303 -0.03 14.81 20.99
N THR A 304 0.58 14.73 19.81
CA THR A 304 0.52 15.79 18.79
C THR A 304 -0.91 15.95 18.30
N LEU A 305 -1.63 14.84 18.09
CA LEU A 305 -3.04 14.86 17.64
C LEU A 305 -3.93 15.74 18.53
N MET A 306 -3.72 15.66 19.84
CA MET A 306 -4.51 16.43 20.82
C MET A 306 -4.12 17.91 20.92
N ARG A 307 -2.97 18.32 20.36
CA ARG A 307 -2.35 19.63 20.60
C ARG A 307 -2.25 20.52 19.38
N THR A 308 -2.36 19.97 18.18
CA THR A 308 -2.33 20.77 16.96
C THR A 308 -3.48 21.76 16.99
N LYS A 309 -3.16 23.05 16.90
CA LYS A 309 -4.16 24.11 16.78
C LYS A 309 -4.54 24.20 15.30
N TRP A 310 -5.82 24.02 15.03
CA TRP A 310 -6.38 23.99 13.67
C TRP A 310 -6.86 25.38 13.26
#